data_AF-A0A951VPL6-F1
#
_entry.id   AF-A0A951VPL6-F1
#
_cell.length_a   1.000
_cell.length_b   1.000
_cell.length_c   1.000
_cell.angle_alpha   90.00
_cell.angle_beta   90.00
_cell.angle_gamma   90.00
#
_symmetry.space_group_name_H-M   'P 1'
#
loop_
_entity.id
_entity.type
_entity.pdbx_description
1 polymer ?
#
loop_
_entity_poly.entity_id
_entity_poly.type
_entity_poly.pdbx_seq_one_letter_code
_entity_poly.pdbx_strand_id
1 'polypeptide(L)'
;MNDRRDAAGNLLPDAERLTKIGKFVRSTSLDDIPQLINVLKGDMSLIGPRPLLVQYLPLYSPEQKRRHEVRPGITGWAQVNGRNAISWKEKFEYDV
;
A
#
# COMPACT_ATOMS: atom_id res chain seq x y z
N MET A 1 -9.80 -10.58 -7.26
CA MET A 1 -9.22 -11.83 -7.79
C MET A 1 -10.29 -12.91 -7.74
N ASN A 2 -10.15 -14.01 -8.47
CA ASN A 2 -11.02 -15.19 -8.33
C ASN A 2 -10.34 -16.28 -7.49
N ASP A 3 -11.04 -17.37 -7.18
CA ASP A 3 -10.52 -18.47 -6.36
C ASP A 3 -10.21 -19.73 -7.17
N ARG A 4 -9.80 -19.55 -8.43
CA ARG A 4 -9.38 -20.69 -9.27
C ARG A 4 -8.20 -21.42 -8.64
N ARG A 5 -8.28 -22.74 -8.68
CA ARG A 5 -7.29 -23.67 -8.14
C ARG A 5 -6.77 -24.61 -9.23
N ASP A 6 -5.58 -25.16 -9.02
CA ASP A 6 -5.03 -26.24 -9.84
C ASP A 6 -5.72 -27.59 -9.53
N ALA A 7 -5.29 -28.65 -10.22
CA ALA A 7 -5.82 -30.00 -10.02
C ALA A 7 -5.51 -30.59 -8.63
N ALA A 8 -4.51 -30.05 -7.93
CA ALA A 8 -4.15 -30.45 -6.56
C ALA A 8 -4.89 -29.62 -5.49
N GLY A 9 -5.73 -28.65 -5.90
CA GLY A 9 -6.49 -27.79 -5.00
C GLY A 9 -5.72 -26.55 -4.50
N ASN A 10 -4.51 -26.29 -4.99
CA ASN A 10 -3.76 -25.08 -4.64
C ASN A 10 -4.29 -23.88 -5.43
N LEU A 11 -4.26 -22.68 -4.83
CA LEU A 11 -4.61 -21.47 -5.56
C LEU A 11 -3.65 -21.26 -6.73
N LEU A 12 -4.20 -20.93 -7.90
CA LEU A 12 -3.38 -20.55 -9.05
C LEU A 12 -2.59 -19.26 -8.77
N PRO A 13 -1.53 -18.97 -9.53
CA PRO A 13 -0.82 -17.70 -9.47
C PRO A 13 -1.76 -16.49 -9.64
N ASP A 14 -1.46 -15.39 -8.96
CA ASP A 14 -2.26 -14.15 -8.99
C ASP A 14 -2.50 -13.64 -10.42
N ALA A 15 -1.52 -13.79 -11.31
CA ALA A 15 -1.64 -13.41 -12.73
C ALA A 15 -2.78 -14.14 -13.45
N GLU A 16 -3.04 -15.39 -13.08
CA GLU A 16 -4.13 -16.22 -13.65
C GLU A 16 -5.46 -16.01 -12.93
N ARG A 17 -5.43 -15.53 -11.68
CA ARG A 17 -6.60 -15.21 -10.86
C ARG A 17 -7.10 -13.77 -11.04
N LEU A 18 -6.33 -12.93 -11.73
CA LEU A 18 -6.66 -11.52 -11.96
C LEU A 18 -7.63 -11.36 -13.15
N THR A 19 -8.91 -11.16 -12.85
CA THR A 19 -9.97 -10.93 -13.84
C THR A 19 -9.88 -9.54 -14.48
N LYS A 20 -10.56 -9.34 -15.62
CA LYS A 20 -10.66 -8.01 -16.28
C LYS A 20 -11.19 -6.93 -15.34
N ILE A 21 -12.23 -7.25 -14.56
CA ILE A 21 -12.79 -6.35 -13.54
C ILE A 21 -11.76 -6.09 -12.44
N GLY A 22 -11.05 -7.12 -11.97
CA GLY A 22 -9.98 -6.96 -10.98
C GLY A 22 -8.84 -6.07 -11.46
N LYS A 23 -8.47 -6.16 -12.75
CA LYS A 23 -7.50 -5.25 -13.38
C LYS A 23 -8.00 -3.81 -13.34
N PHE A 24 -9.26 -3.58 -13.74
CA PHE A 24 -9.86 -2.25 -13.75
C PHE A 24 -9.92 -1.61 -12.36
N VAL A 25 -10.38 -2.37 -11.35
CA VAL A 25 -10.45 -1.91 -9.96
C VAL A 25 -9.06 -1.49 -9.45
N ARG A 26 -8.02 -2.31 -9.68
CA ARG A 26 -6.64 -1.99 -9.30
C ARG A 26 -6.08 -0.80 -10.07
N SER A 27 -6.32 -0.71 -11.37
CA SER A 27 -5.80 0.39 -12.19
C SER A 27 -6.42 1.74 -11.84
N THR A 28 -7.64 1.72 -11.30
CA THR A 28 -8.36 2.91 -10.83
C THR A 28 -8.22 3.15 -9.33
N SER A 29 -7.52 2.26 -8.61
CA SER A 29 -7.36 2.30 -7.15
C SER A 29 -8.69 2.30 -6.37
N LEU A 30 -9.76 1.74 -6.98
CA LEU A 30 -11.07 1.65 -6.33
C LEU A 30 -11.07 0.69 -5.14
N ASP A 31 -10.12 -0.24 -5.10
CA ASP A 31 -9.88 -1.14 -3.97
C ASP A 31 -9.36 -0.42 -2.71
N ASP A 32 -8.91 0.84 -2.81
CA ASP A 32 -8.51 1.64 -1.66
C ASP A 32 -9.69 2.38 -0.99
N ILE A 33 -10.88 2.46 -1.63
CA ILE A 33 -12.06 3.16 -1.08
C ILE A 33 -12.43 2.69 0.35
N PRO A 34 -12.41 1.38 0.69
CA PRO A 34 -12.69 0.93 2.05
C PRO A 34 -11.76 1.53 3.11
N GLN A 35 -10.53 1.95 2.75
CA GLN A 35 -9.61 2.59 3.69
C GLN A 35 -10.09 3.97 4.15
N LEU A 36 -11.02 4.61 3.44
CA LEU A 36 -11.64 5.86 3.89
C LEU A 36 -12.36 5.68 5.24
N ILE A 37 -12.84 4.48 5.55
CA ILE A 37 -13.41 4.18 6.87
C ILE A 37 -12.36 4.35 7.97
N ASN A 38 -11.10 3.96 7.72
CA ASN A 38 -10.01 4.13 8.69
C ASN A 38 -9.62 5.60 8.86
N VAL A 39 -9.78 6.42 7.82
CA VAL A 39 -9.64 7.87 7.91
C VAL A 39 -10.71 8.45 8.82
N LEU A 40 -11.98 8.05 8.63
CA LEU A 40 -13.10 8.50 9.47
C LEU A 40 -12.97 8.05 10.93
N LYS A 41 -12.41 6.85 11.17
CA LYS A 41 -12.10 6.35 12.53
C LYS A 41 -10.93 7.08 13.20
N GLY A 42 -10.09 7.76 12.43
CA GLY A 42 -8.88 8.42 12.92
C GLY A 42 -7.64 7.53 12.99
N ASP A 43 -7.68 6.32 12.43
CA ASP A 43 -6.52 5.42 12.33
C ASP A 43 -5.57 5.84 11.19
N MET A 44 -6.11 6.49 10.16
CA MET A 44 -5.40 6.99 8.99
C MET A 44 -5.73 8.46 8.70
N SER A 45 -4.95 9.06 7.80
CA SER A 45 -5.19 10.37 7.18
C SER A 45 -5.46 10.19 5.69
N LEU A 46 -6.04 11.22 5.03
CA LEU A 46 -6.07 11.27 3.57
C LEU A 46 -4.65 11.40 3.00
N ILE A 47 -3.83 12.24 3.62
CA ILE A 47 -2.46 12.57 3.21
C ILE A 47 -1.50 12.19 4.33
N GLY A 48 -0.49 11.38 4.00
CA GLY A 48 0.56 10.95 4.92
C GLY A 48 1.41 9.81 4.32
N PRO A 49 2.47 9.38 5.02
CA PRO A 49 3.30 8.25 4.58
C PRO A 49 2.48 6.98 4.40
N ARG A 50 2.77 6.18 3.36
CA ARG A 50 2.04 4.91 3.16
C ARG A 50 2.29 3.98 4.36
N PRO A 51 1.27 3.27 4.88
CA PRO A 51 1.52 2.25 5.89
C PRO A 51 2.35 1.12 5.26
N LEU A 52 3.41 0.72 5.98
CA LEU A 52 4.30 -0.36 5.58
C LEU A 52 4.19 -1.52 6.56
N LEU A 53 4.76 -2.67 6.19
CA LEU A 53 4.70 -3.87 7.02
C LEU A 53 5.43 -3.67 8.35
N VAL A 54 4.83 -4.15 9.44
CA VAL A 54 5.37 -4.07 10.81
C VAL A 54 6.77 -4.68 10.90
N GLN A 55 7.08 -5.68 10.08
CA GLN A 55 8.40 -6.31 10.01
C GLN A 55 9.54 -5.35 9.62
N TYR A 56 9.24 -4.15 9.11
CA TYR A 56 10.25 -3.14 8.78
C TYR A 56 10.62 -2.22 9.95
N LEU A 57 9.83 -2.20 11.03
CA LEU A 57 10.15 -1.41 12.23
C LEU A 57 11.59 -1.58 12.75
N PRO A 58 12.16 -2.81 12.83
CA PRO A 58 13.55 -2.99 13.28
C PRO A 58 14.60 -2.52 12.26
N LEU A 59 14.21 -2.31 11.00
CA LEU A 59 15.12 -1.93 9.91
C LEU A 59 15.29 -0.41 9.78
N TYR A 60 14.43 0.39 10.41
CA TYR A 60 14.47 1.84 10.28
C TYR A 60 15.61 2.48 11.08
N SER A 61 16.30 3.43 10.45
CA SER A 61 17.14 4.39 11.16
C SER A 61 16.30 5.30 12.07
N PRO A 62 16.90 6.01 13.05
CA PRO A 62 16.20 7.00 13.86
C PRO A 62 15.43 8.03 13.02
N GLU A 63 16.01 8.49 11.91
CA GLU A 63 15.41 9.44 10.99
C GLU A 63 14.21 8.82 10.26
N GLN A 64 14.37 7.61 9.73
CA GLN A 64 13.30 6.91 9.02
C GLN A 64 12.09 6.60 9.91
N LYS A 65 12.31 6.40 11.22
CA LYS A 65 11.22 6.20 12.19
C LYS A 65 10.32 7.43 12.32
N ARG A 66 10.82 8.63 12.00
CA ARG A 66 10.04 9.87 12.07
C ARG A 66 8.85 9.90 11.11
N ARG A 67 8.83 9.04 10.08
CA ARG A 67 7.62 8.81 9.24
C ARG A 67 6.37 8.47 10.04
N HIS A 68 6.53 7.98 11.28
CA HIS A 68 5.46 7.59 12.18
C HIS A 68 5.03 8.72 13.14
N GLU A 69 5.61 9.92 13.04
CA GLU A 69 5.18 11.12 13.79
C GLU A 69 3.79 11.61 13.34
N VAL A 70 3.36 11.24 12.14
CA VAL A 70 2.04 11.54 11.58
C VAL A 70 1.27 10.25 11.26
N ARG A 71 -0.05 10.36 11.15
CA ARG A 71 -0.90 9.23 10.74
C ARG A 71 -0.57 8.79 9.32
N PRO A 72 -0.62 7.48 9.03
CA PRO A 72 -0.41 6.97 7.68
C PRO A 72 -1.51 7.47 6.72
N GLY A 73 -1.14 7.69 5.46
CA GLY A 73 -2.00 8.27 4.43
C GLY A 73 -2.51 7.26 3.40
N ILE A 74 -3.71 7.51 2.86
CA ILE A 74 -4.17 6.85 1.62
C ILE A 74 -3.24 7.24 0.45
N THR A 75 -2.93 8.53 0.35
CA THR A 75 -1.89 9.08 -0.54
C THR A 75 -0.88 9.89 0.26
N GLY A 76 0.20 10.32 -0.37
CA GLY A 76 1.29 11.04 0.28
C GLY A 76 2.32 11.53 -0.73
N TRP A 77 3.34 12.23 -0.23
CA TRP A 77 4.38 12.84 -1.06
C TRP A 77 5.15 11.80 -1.89
N ALA A 78 5.55 10.69 -1.28
CA ALA A 78 6.20 9.59 -2.02
C ALA A 78 5.27 8.95 -3.08
N GLN A 79 3.96 8.90 -2.82
CA GLN A 79 2.97 8.30 -3.70
C GLN A 79 2.66 9.18 -4.93
N VAL A 80 2.87 10.50 -4.86
CA VAL A 80 2.71 11.36 -6.05
C VAL A 80 4.03 11.51 -6.82
N ASN A 81 5.18 11.28 -6.17
CA ASN A 81 6.51 11.37 -6.78
C ASN A 81 7.02 10.05 -7.40
N GLY A 82 6.17 9.04 -7.61
CA GLY A 82 6.53 7.84 -8.39
C GLY A 82 6.05 6.50 -7.82
N ARG A 83 5.46 6.47 -6.62
CA ARG A 83 4.90 5.24 -6.00
C ARG A 83 5.89 4.08 -5.97
N ASN A 84 5.76 3.12 -6.88
CA ASN A 84 6.59 1.93 -6.96
C ASN A 84 7.80 2.10 -7.89
N ALA A 85 7.90 3.21 -8.61
CA ALA A 85 9.00 3.52 -9.51
C ALA A 85 10.21 4.16 -8.80
N ILE A 86 10.03 4.69 -7.58
CA ILE A 86 11.10 5.29 -6.78
C ILE A 86 11.69 4.29 -5.78
N SER A 87 12.97 4.48 -5.46
CA SER A 87 13.72 3.66 -4.52
C SER A 87 13.20 3.79 -3.09
N TRP A 88 13.56 2.83 -2.23
CA TRP A 88 13.28 2.91 -0.81
C TRP A 88 13.87 4.15 -0.14
N LYS A 89 15.08 4.54 -0.55
CA LYS A 89 15.75 5.73 -0.03
C LYS A 89 14.93 6.98 -0.33
N GLU A 90 14.54 7.19 -1.59
CA GLU A 90 13.72 8.34 -2.01
C GLU A 90 12.36 8.34 -1.30
N LYS A 91 11.71 7.17 -1.15
CA LYS A 91 10.46 7.06 -0.38
C LYS A 91 10.61 7.56 1.05
N PHE A 92 11.67 7.17 1.73
CA PHE A 92 11.90 7.58 3.11
C PHE A 92 12.26 9.06 3.22
N GLU A 93 13.01 9.60 2.26
CA GLU A 93 13.30 11.05 2.18
C GLU A 93 12.03 11.89 1.95
N TYR A 94 11.03 11.34 1.26
CA TYR A 94 9.73 12.00 1.08
C TYR A 94 8.75 11.83 2.24
N ASP A 95 8.97 10.83 3.11
CA ASP A 95 8.08 10.48 4.21
C ASP A 95 8.49 11.12 5.56
N VAL A 96 9.65 11.78 5.63
CA VAL A 96 10.27 12.40 6.83
C VAL A 96 10.45 13.90 6.64
#